data_AF-D7NED8-F1
#
_entry.id   AF-D7NED8-F1
#
_cell.length_a   1.000
_cell.length_b   1.000
_cell.length_c   1.000
_cell.angle_alpha   90.00
_cell.angle_beta   90.00
_cell.angle_gamma   90.00
#
_symmetry.space_group_name_H-M   'P 1'
#
loop_
_entity.id
_entity.type
_entity.pdbx_description
1 polymer ?
#
loop_
_entity_poly.entity_id
_entity_poly.type
_entity_poly.pdbx_seq_one_letter_code
_entity_poly.pdbx_strand_id
1 'polypeptide(L)'
;MRKIIFLSLLMVGISCVGKTRKSVTIAVAKNHDNATKHLSCDEKLRQLVLSCANLKTLFNRKTMCAEIEEKRQNGVYSIRLYAKEHGANSESTQGWLLLDTKNRLLKDVTFDPDAPIILRYDEGKYEDYVANCLGIKGFSAKHESVEDLLHQLPMLPLPLEYSYDFIMDMGGTAVPDKALMPFLESCVDSETDLMDCHVAQLLTVDGYRVFIICGRDQIGEGRFFLCSLDKNNKLTDKLLIYMARTIRWKGKEDNSYLHFKINDGGQITLHKTVIHNEKELVIGSKHYQLKGGKFCGL
;
A
#
# COMPACT_ATOMS: atom_id res chain seq x y z
N MET A 1 -18.87 48.39 60.86
CA MET A 1 -20.25 48.80 61.19
C MET A 1 -21.01 49.06 59.89
N ARG A 2 -22.32 48.75 59.90
CA ARG A 2 -23.27 48.72 58.75
C ARG A 2 -23.56 50.08 58.10
N LYS A 3 -24.20 49.99 56.91
CA LYS A 3 -25.16 50.89 56.20
C LYS A 3 -24.52 51.57 54.97
N ILE A 4 -24.80 51.20 53.71
CA ILE A 4 -26.02 51.23 52.87
C ILE A 4 -26.76 52.58 52.89
N ILE A 5 -27.01 53.09 51.67
CA ILE A 5 -28.22 53.78 51.12
C ILE A 5 -27.74 54.94 50.21
N PHE A 6 -27.69 54.75 48.88
CA PHE A 6 -28.73 55.14 47.89
C PHE A 6 -29.24 56.58 48.04
N LEU A 7 -28.97 57.46 47.07
CA LEU A 7 -30.06 58.09 46.28
C LEU A 7 -29.53 58.89 45.08
N SER A 8 -30.12 58.57 43.95
CA SER A 8 -30.18 59.29 42.69
C SER A 8 -30.73 60.71 42.80
N LEU A 9 -30.26 61.64 41.95
CA LEU A 9 -31.17 62.53 41.24
C LEU A 9 -30.55 63.04 39.92
N LEU A 10 -31.24 62.71 38.83
CA LEU A 10 -31.12 63.32 37.51
C LEU A 10 -31.44 64.82 37.58
N MET A 11 -30.77 65.65 36.77
CA MET A 11 -31.45 66.69 35.99
C MET A 11 -30.85 66.80 34.59
N VAL A 12 -31.75 66.70 33.62
CA VAL A 12 -31.59 66.77 32.17
C VAL A 12 -31.85 68.20 31.70
N GLY A 13 -31.18 68.64 30.64
CA GLY A 13 -31.51 69.86 29.89
C GLY A 13 -30.36 70.25 28.95
N ILE A 14 -30.30 69.71 27.72
CA ILE A 14 -30.80 70.32 26.45
C ILE A 14 -30.03 71.61 26.11
N SER A 15 -29.49 71.87 24.92
CA SER A 15 -29.18 71.16 23.68
C SER A 15 -28.46 72.22 22.84
N CYS A 16 -27.36 71.88 22.16
CA CYS A 16 -26.97 72.65 20.98
C CYS A 16 -26.75 71.69 19.81
N VAL A 17 -27.64 71.86 18.85
CA VAL A 17 -27.69 71.23 17.54
C VAL A 17 -26.44 71.66 16.76
N GLY A 18 -25.59 70.70 16.44
CA GLY A 18 -24.49 70.82 15.49
C GLY A 18 -24.53 69.60 14.58
N LYS A 19 -24.95 69.83 13.33
CA LYS A 19 -25.39 68.86 12.33
C LYS A 19 -24.19 68.23 11.63
N THR A 20 -24.00 66.90 11.72
CA THR A 20 -23.31 66.16 10.64
C THR A 20 -23.56 64.65 10.68
N ARG A 21 -24.10 64.16 9.55
CA ARG A 21 -23.94 62.85 8.90
C ARG A 21 -23.87 61.59 9.78
N LYS A 22 -24.91 60.77 9.62
CA LYS A 22 -25.01 59.36 9.98
C LYS A 22 -23.72 58.59 9.63
N SER A 23 -23.00 58.15 10.66
CA SER A 23 -22.17 56.95 10.62
C SER A 23 -22.86 55.93 11.48
N VAL A 24 -23.41 54.88 10.86
CA VAL A 24 -23.95 53.72 11.57
C VAL A 24 -22.76 52.94 12.09
N THR A 25 -22.61 52.95 13.41
CA THR A 25 -21.75 52.03 14.13
C THR A 25 -22.38 50.64 14.01
N ILE A 26 -21.84 49.79 13.15
CA ILE A 26 -22.07 48.34 13.26
C ILE A 26 -21.01 47.82 14.21
N ALA A 27 -21.48 47.19 15.28
CA ALA A 27 -20.67 46.49 16.25
C ALA A 27 -19.63 45.61 15.54
N VAL A 28 -18.35 45.85 15.82
CA VAL A 28 -17.29 44.90 15.47
C VAL A 28 -17.48 43.70 16.39
N ALA A 29 -18.27 42.75 15.91
CA ALA A 29 -18.20 41.39 16.39
C ALA A 29 -16.75 40.94 16.22
N LYS A 30 -16.07 40.65 17.33
CA LYS A 30 -14.85 39.85 17.32
C LYS A 30 -15.24 38.44 16.86
N ASN A 31 -15.35 38.25 15.56
CA ASN A 31 -15.26 36.92 14.99
C ASN A 31 -13.80 36.51 15.07
N HIS A 32 -13.49 35.65 16.04
CA HIS A 32 -12.41 34.69 15.86
C HIS A 32 -12.84 33.70 14.78
N ASP A 33 -12.87 34.18 13.53
CA ASP A 33 -12.87 33.29 12.38
C ASP A 33 -11.44 32.75 12.28
N ASN A 34 -11.24 31.53 12.78
CA ASN A 34 -10.22 30.63 12.23
C ASN A 34 -10.63 30.35 10.78
N ALA A 35 -10.48 31.36 9.91
CA ALA A 35 -10.60 31.23 8.48
C ALA A 35 -9.36 30.45 8.03
N THR A 36 -9.52 29.14 7.85
CA THR A 36 -8.61 28.32 7.08
C THR A 36 -8.42 29.01 5.73
N LYS A 37 -7.30 29.70 5.53
CA LYS A 37 -6.98 30.33 4.24
C LYS A 37 -7.00 29.23 3.19
N HIS A 38 -7.98 29.27 2.30
CA HIS A 38 -8.03 28.35 1.17
C HIS A 38 -6.83 28.66 0.27
N LEU A 39 -5.84 27.77 0.25
CA LEU A 39 -4.65 27.92 -0.59
C LEU A 39 -5.05 27.82 -2.07
N SER A 40 -4.39 28.59 -2.93
CA SER A 40 -4.52 28.46 -4.38
C SER A 40 -3.92 27.14 -4.85
N CYS A 41 -4.29 26.69 -6.05
CA CYS A 41 -3.76 25.44 -6.59
C CYS A 41 -2.26 25.49 -6.86
N ASP A 42 -1.74 26.62 -7.32
CA ASP A 42 -0.29 26.80 -7.50
C ASP A 42 0.45 26.74 -6.16
N GLU A 43 -0.13 27.27 -5.09
CA GLU A 43 0.46 27.19 -3.75
C GLU A 43 0.36 25.76 -3.18
N LYS A 44 -0.73 25.04 -3.42
CA LYS A 44 -0.84 23.61 -3.06
C LYS A 44 0.17 22.75 -3.83
N LEU A 45 0.32 22.98 -5.14
CA LEU A 45 1.32 22.32 -5.98
C LEU A 45 2.73 22.61 -5.47
N ARG A 46 3.02 23.87 -5.16
CA ARG A 46 4.28 24.28 -4.57
C ARG A 46 4.55 23.58 -3.24
N GLN A 47 3.55 23.48 -2.35
CA GLN A 47 3.68 22.79 -1.07
C GLN A 47 3.90 21.27 -1.25
N LEU A 48 3.25 20.65 -2.23
CA LEU A 48 3.51 19.26 -2.63
C LEU A 48 4.95 19.08 -3.09
N VAL A 49 5.44 19.91 -4.01
CA VAL A 49 6.84 19.84 -4.48
C VAL A 49 7.83 20.07 -3.33
N LEU A 50 7.59 21.07 -2.47
CA LEU A 50 8.45 21.36 -1.32
C LEU A 50 8.43 20.27 -0.25
N SER A 51 7.40 19.43 -0.21
CA SER A 51 7.36 18.26 0.66
C SER A 51 8.34 17.16 0.26
N CYS A 52 8.90 17.24 -0.96
CA CYS A 52 9.83 16.24 -1.47
C CYS A 52 11.18 16.33 -0.76
N ALA A 53 11.46 15.38 0.13
CA ALA A 53 12.69 15.36 0.92
C ALA A 53 13.94 15.16 0.03
N ASN A 54 13.81 14.38 -1.04
CA ASN A 54 14.88 14.05 -1.97
C ASN A 54 14.91 14.94 -3.23
N LEU A 55 14.10 16.00 -3.29
CA LEU A 55 14.22 17.00 -4.34
C LEU A 55 15.53 17.78 -4.17
N LYS A 56 16.49 17.46 -5.02
CA LYS A 56 17.78 18.15 -5.10
C LYS A 56 17.59 19.38 -5.99
N THR A 57 17.40 20.53 -5.34
CA THR A 57 17.26 21.80 -6.03
C THR A 57 18.36 22.75 -5.57
N LEU A 58 19.04 23.38 -6.53
CA LEU A 58 19.96 24.49 -6.27
C LEU A 58 19.21 25.81 -6.01
N PHE A 59 17.88 25.81 -6.17
CA PHE A 59 17.05 26.99 -6.09
C PHE A 59 16.58 27.26 -4.66
N ASN A 60 16.36 28.54 -4.39
CA ASN A 60 15.82 28.96 -3.11
C ASN A 60 14.36 28.47 -2.97
N ARG A 61 14.16 27.46 -2.12
CA ARG A 61 12.85 26.89 -1.78
C ARG A 61 11.81 27.95 -1.34
N LYS A 62 12.25 29.09 -0.78
CA LYS A 62 11.36 30.18 -0.34
C LYS A 62 10.78 31.01 -1.48
N THR A 63 11.44 31.05 -2.63
CA THR A 63 11.02 31.85 -3.80
C THR A 63 10.61 30.98 -5.00
N MET A 64 10.76 29.66 -4.89
CA MET A 64 10.35 28.69 -5.90
C MET A 64 8.83 28.70 -6.09
N CYS A 65 8.41 28.82 -7.34
CA CYS A 65 7.05 28.63 -7.82
C CYS A 65 6.96 27.30 -8.59
N ALA A 66 5.75 26.75 -8.65
CA ALA A 66 5.44 25.55 -9.41
C ALA A 66 4.08 25.73 -10.10
N GLU A 67 3.97 25.31 -11.35
CA GLU A 67 2.71 25.33 -12.11
C GLU A 67 2.63 24.12 -13.05
N ILE A 68 1.41 23.76 -13.44
CA ILE A 68 1.20 22.79 -14.53
C ILE A 68 1.40 23.52 -15.85
N GLU A 69 2.48 23.23 -16.57
CA GLU A 69 2.65 23.76 -17.92
C GLU A 69 1.84 22.95 -18.93
N GLU A 70 1.82 21.62 -18.78
CA GLU A 70 1.20 20.73 -19.76
C GLU A 70 0.46 19.58 -19.09
N LYS A 71 -0.77 19.32 -19.54
CA LYS A 71 -1.45 18.05 -19.28
C LYS A 71 -1.16 17.10 -20.45
N ARG A 72 -0.41 16.04 -20.16
CA ARG A 72 -0.10 14.97 -21.11
C ARG A 72 -1.19 13.89 -21.08
N GLN A 73 -1.04 12.91 -21.97
CA GLN A 73 -1.94 11.75 -22.02
C GLN A 73 -1.85 10.90 -20.75
N ASN A 74 -2.87 10.07 -20.52
CA ASN A 74 -2.90 9.04 -19.46
C ASN A 74 -2.73 9.56 -18.01
N GLY A 75 -3.09 10.82 -17.74
CA GLY A 75 -3.02 11.38 -16.39
C GLY A 75 -1.61 11.77 -15.96
N VAL A 76 -0.73 12.03 -16.92
CA VAL A 76 0.60 12.60 -16.67
C VAL A 76 0.53 14.13 -16.83
N TYR A 77 1.12 14.88 -15.91
CA TYR A 77 1.18 16.33 -15.93
C TYR A 77 2.63 16.80 -15.86
N SER A 78 3.03 17.68 -16.77
CA SER A 78 4.32 18.37 -16.73
C SER A 78 4.23 19.58 -15.81
N ILE A 79 5.09 19.61 -14.80
CA ILE A 79 5.20 20.69 -13.83
C ILE A 79 6.44 21.50 -14.14
N ARG A 80 6.27 22.81 -14.33
CA ARG A 80 7.35 23.77 -14.46
C ARG A 80 7.71 24.31 -13.08
N LEU A 81 8.97 24.18 -12.70
CA LEU A 81 9.53 24.88 -11.55
C LEU A 81 10.20 26.17 -12.03
N TYR A 82 9.88 27.30 -11.42
CA TYR A 82 10.43 28.59 -11.84
C TYR A 82 10.62 29.55 -10.67
N ALA A 83 11.43 30.58 -10.89
CA ALA A 83 11.61 31.68 -9.95
C ALA A 83 11.15 32.98 -10.60
N LYS A 84 10.54 33.86 -9.78
CA LYS A 84 10.24 35.24 -10.15
C LYS A 84 11.43 36.10 -9.69
N GLU A 85 12.21 36.61 -10.63
CA GLU A 85 13.31 37.51 -10.33
C GLU A 85 12.81 38.95 -10.11
N HIS A 86 13.65 39.82 -9.55
CA HIS A 86 13.34 41.23 -9.33
C HIS A 86 13.36 42.01 -10.65
N GLY A 87 12.25 41.93 -11.41
CA GLY A 87 12.02 42.69 -12.64
C GLY A 87 10.61 42.45 -13.18
N ALA A 88 10.05 43.44 -13.88
CA ALA A 88 8.77 43.23 -14.57
C ALA A 88 8.97 42.20 -15.68
N ASN A 89 8.41 41.00 -15.50
CA ASN A 89 8.39 39.87 -16.46
C ASN A 89 9.61 38.95 -16.53
N SER A 90 10.48 38.88 -15.53
CA SER A 90 11.55 37.87 -15.49
C SER A 90 11.14 36.62 -14.70
N GLU A 91 10.45 35.70 -15.37
CA GLU A 91 10.31 34.33 -14.90
C GLU A 91 11.42 33.48 -15.52
N SER A 92 12.16 32.75 -14.68
CA SER A 92 13.23 31.88 -15.15
C SER A 92 12.87 30.44 -14.80
N THR A 93 12.65 29.61 -15.83
CA THR A 93 12.40 28.17 -15.65
C THR A 93 13.65 27.49 -15.12
N GLN A 94 13.49 26.78 -14.02
CA GLN A 94 14.56 26.22 -13.23
C GLN A 94 14.56 24.69 -13.24
N GLY A 95 13.41 24.06 -13.48
CA GLY A 95 13.32 22.60 -13.51
C GLY A 95 11.99 22.08 -14.00
N TRP A 96 11.96 20.77 -14.23
CA TRP A 96 10.83 20.05 -14.81
C TRP A 96 10.53 18.83 -13.96
N LEU A 97 9.27 18.67 -13.56
CA LEU A 97 8.78 17.46 -12.91
C LEU A 97 7.66 16.83 -13.75
N LEU A 98 7.50 15.51 -13.64
CA LEU A 98 6.36 14.79 -14.16
C LEU A 98 5.55 14.22 -13.01
N LEU A 99 4.28 14.63 -12.91
CA LEU A 99 3.29 14.07 -12.01
C LEU A 99 2.45 13.04 -12.76
N ASP A 100 2.63 11.77 -12.45
CA ASP A 100 1.80 10.67 -12.93
C ASP A 100 0.73 10.38 -11.88
N THR A 101 -0.50 10.83 -12.15
CA THR A 101 -1.59 10.61 -11.21
C THR A 101 -2.05 9.17 -11.17
N LYS A 102 -1.88 8.40 -12.26
CA LYS A 102 -2.33 7.00 -12.33
C LYS A 102 -1.47 6.10 -11.45
N ASN A 103 -0.15 6.28 -11.52
CA ASN A 103 0.82 5.47 -10.78
C ASN A 103 1.25 6.11 -9.44
N ARG A 104 0.68 7.27 -9.08
CA ARG A 104 1.06 8.05 -7.89
C ARG A 104 2.57 8.36 -7.85
N LEU A 105 3.16 8.70 -9.00
CA LEU A 105 4.58 9.04 -9.08
C LEU A 105 4.77 10.53 -9.32
N LEU A 106 5.75 11.11 -8.64
CA LEU A 106 6.31 12.40 -8.98
C LEU A 106 7.78 12.20 -9.34
N LYS A 107 8.19 12.64 -10.51
CA LYS A 107 9.51 12.40 -11.08
C LYS A 107 10.19 13.73 -11.36
N ASP A 108 11.43 13.90 -10.94
CA ASP A 108 12.29 14.99 -11.39
C ASP A 108 13.00 14.57 -12.68
N VAL A 109 12.75 15.32 -13.75
CA VAL A 109 13.31 15.11 -15.09
C VAL A 109 14.23 16.27 -15.51
N THR A 110 14.63 17.11 -14.56
CA THR A 110 15.39 18.35 -14.84
C THR A 110 16.74 18.07 -15.49
N PHE A 111 17.46 17.05 -15.01
CA PHE A 111 18.80 16.72 -15.50
C PHE A 111 18.81 15.66 -16.60
N ASP A 112 17.99 14.62 -16.42
CA ASP A 112 17.91 13.49 -17.34
C ASP A 112 16.46 12.99 -17.41
N PRO A 113 15.74 13.24 -18.52
CA PRO A 113 14.36 12.76 -18.69
C PRO A 113 14.27 11.26 -18.92
N ASP A 114 15.33 10.60 -19.39
CA ASP A 114 15.38 9.16 -19.65
C ASP A 114 15.72 8.36 -18.38
N ALA A 115 16.38 9.00 -17.40
CA ALA A 115 16.66 8.46 -16.06
C ALA A 115 16.10 9.35 -14.93
N PRO A 116 14.76 9.48 -14.80
CA PRO A 116 14.14 10.37 -13.83
C PRO A 116 14.41 9.98 -12.37
N ILE A 117 14.57 10.97 -11.50
CA ILE A 117 14.64 10.75 -10.05
C ILE A 117 13.22 10.72 -9.48
N ILE A 118 12.82 9.59 -8.88
CA ILE A 118 11.51 9.46 -8.23
C ILE A 118 11.52 10.24 -6.91
N LEU A 119 10.63 11.22 -6.79
CA LEU A 119 10.50 12.09 -5.62
C LEU A 119 9.57 11.48 -4.56
N ARG A 120 10.00 11.56 -3.29
CA ARG A 120 9.23 11.13 -2.12
C ARG A 120 8.50 12.33 -1.53
N TYR A 121 7.21 12.45 -1.81
CA TYR A 121 6.35 13.55 -1.37
C TYR A 121 5.48 13.16 -0.15
N ASP A 122 4.86 14.15 0.47
CA ASP A 122 3.85 13.98 1.52
C ASP A 122 2.51 13.55 0.90
N GLU A 123 1.99 12.40 1.30
CA GLU A 123 0.78 11.81 0.72
C GLU A 123 -0.47 12.67 0.94
N GLY A 124 -0.60 13.30 2.11
CA GLY A 124 -1.75 14.17 2.41
C GLY A 124 -1.79 15.40 1.50
N LYS A 125 -0.63 16.00 1.21
CA LYS A 125 -0.53 17.12 0.25
C LYS A 125 -0.81 16.67 -1.18
N TYR A 126 -0.39 15.47 -1.55
CA TYR A 126 -0.68 14.91 -2.86
C TYR A 126 -2.18 14.70 -3.03
N GLU A 127 -2.84 14.05 -2.08
CA GLU A 127 -4.26 13.74 -2.14
C GLU A 127 -5.10 15.01 -2.14
N ASP A 128 -4.76 15.99 -1.29
CA ASP A 128 -5.39 17.30 -1.30
C ASP A 128 -5.25 18.00 -2.67
N TYR A 129 -4.06 17.99 -3.26
CA TYR A 129 -3.83 18.61 -4.57
C TYR A 129 -4.59 17.90 -5.69
N VAL A 130 -4.51 16.57 -5.78
CA VAL A 130 -5.19 15.80 -6.83
C VAL A 130 -6.71 15.94 -6.75
N ALA A 131 -7.28 15.84 -5.54
CA ALA A 131 -8.71 15.93 -5.34
C ALA A 131 -9.24 17.34 -5.58
N ASN A 132 -8.59 18.35 -5.00
CA ASN A 132 -9.13 19.70 -4.93
C ASN A 132 -8.63 20.63 -6.05
N CYS A 133 -7.52 20.31 -6.71
CA CYS A 133 -6.97 21.15 -7.79
C CYS A 133 -7.02 20.51 -9.16
N LEU A 134 -6.74 19.21 -9.27
CA LEU A 134 -6.89 18.50 -10.55
C LEU A 134 -8.33 18.02 -10.78
N GLY A 135 -9.21 18.15 -9.78
CA GLY A 135 -10.61 17.74 -9.84
C GLY A 135 -10.79 16.23 -9.99
N ILE A 136 -9.75 15.45 -9.68
CA ILE A 136 -9.78 14.01 -9.85
C ILE A 136 -10.33 13.38 -8.58
N LYS A 137 -11.65 13.23 -8.56
CA LYS A 137 -12.40 12.64 -7.43
C LYS A 137 -12.27 11.12 -7.43
N GLY A 138 -12.04 10.53 -6.26
CA GLY A 138 -11.92 9.07 -6.10
C GLY A 138 -10.49 8.54 -6.04
N PHE A 139 -9.47 9.40 -5.94
CA PHE A 139 -8.10 9.01 -5.63
C PHE A 139 -7.92 8.77 -4.11
N SER A 140 -8.69 7.83 -3.56
CA SER A 140 -8.06 6.93 -2.60
C SER A 140 -7.02 6.17 -3.40
N ALA A 141 -5.84 5.85 -2.85
CA ALA A 141 -5.16 4.67 -3.37
C ALA A 141 -6.23 3.59 -3.50
N LYS A 142 -6.42 3.00 -4.69
CA LYS A 142 -6.83 1.61 -4.66
C LYS A 142 -5.65 0.92 -3.98
N HIS A 143 -5.67 0.90 -2.65
CA HIS A 143 -5.23 -0.29 -1.96
C HIS A 143 -6.14 -1.34 -2.57
N GLU A 144 -5.63 -2.01 -3.61
CA GLU A 144 -6.26 -3.25 -4.06
C GLU A 144 -6.48 -4.04 -2.79
N SER A 145 -7.74 -4.38 -2.56
CA SER A 145 -8.06 -5.14 -1.38
C SER A 145 -7.27 -6.44 -1.43
N VAL A 146 -6.98 -7.03 -0.27
CA VAL A 146 -6.36 -8.38 -0.24
C VAL A 146 -7.13 -9.34 -1.15
N GLU A 147 -8.45 -9.17 -1.23
CA GLU A 147 -9.29 -9.91 -2.17
C GLU A 147 -8.94 -9.67 -3.63
N ASP A 148 -8.81 -8.42 -4.08
CA ASP A 148 -8.45 -8.09 -5.46
C ASP A 148 -7.09 -8.70 -5.83
N LEU A 149 -6.11 -8.60 -4.93
CA LEU A 149 -4.76 -9.14 -5.11
C LEU A 149 -4.78 -10.67 -5.19
N LEU A 150 -5.57 -11.33 -4.35
CA LEU A 150 -5.73 -12.78 -4.37
C LEU A 150 -6.32 -13.27 -5.69
N HIS A 151 -7.29 -12.55 -6.27
CA HIS A 151 -7.89 -12.92 -7.57
C HIS A 151 -6.93 -12.82 -8.74
N GLN A 152 -5.90 -11.97 -8.65
CA GLN A 152 -4.90 -11.78 -9.71
C GLN A 152 -3.85 -12.89 -9.74
N LEU A 153 -3.76 -13.72 -8.69
CA LEU A 153 -2.78 -14.79 -8.63
C LEU A 153 -3.02 -15.83 -9.74
N PRO A 154 -1.95 -16.40 -10.32
CA PRO A 154 -2.08 -17.43 -11.34
C PRO A 154 -2.77 -18.68 -10.78
N MET A 155 -3.47 -19.42 -11.64
CA MET A 155 -4.15 -20.67 -11.29
C MET A 155 -3.29 -21.86 -11.66
N LEU A 156 -2.94 -22.70 -10.69
CA LEU A 156 -2.31 -23.99 -10.94
C LEU A 156 -3.36 -25.04 -11.29
N PRO A 157 -3.16 -25.83 -12.37
CA PRO A 157 -4.05 -26.91 -12.71
C PRO A 157 -3.93 -28.06 -11.69
N LEU A 158 -5.02 -28.80 -11.52
CA LEU A 158 -5.02 -30.12 -10.88
C LEU A 158 -4.99 -31.22 -11.96
N PRO A 159 -4.43 -32.41 -11.66
CA PRO A 159 -3.75 -32.76 -10.41
C PRO A 159 -2.38 -32.06 -10.29
N LEU A 160 -1.99 -31.74 -9.04
CA LEU A 160 -0.70 -31.15 -8.72
C LEU A 160 0.09 -32.11 -7.83
N GLU A 161 1.31 -32.45 -8.22
CA GLU A 161 2.17 -33.40 -7.52
C GLU A 161 3.58 -32.83 -7.40
N TYR A 162 4.29 -33.26 -6.35
CA TYR A 162 5.71 -32.98 -6.21
C TYR A 162 6.46 -33.40 -7.49
N SER A 163 7.29 -32.49 -7.97
CA SER A 163 8.36 -32.81 -8.92
C SER A 163 9.55 -31.92 -8.60
N TYR A 164 10.76 -32.42 -8.84
CA TYR A 164 11.98 -31.64 -8.62
C TYR A 164 11.94 -30.32 -9.39
N ASP A 165 11.52 -30.37 -10.66
CA ASP A 165 11.36 -29.19 -11.52
C ASP A 165 10.38 -28.17 -10.94
N PHE A 166 9.23 -28.62 -10.40
CA PHE A 166 8.28 -27.71 -9.77
C PHE A 166 8.86 -27.05 -8.51
N ILE A 167 9.59 -27.78 -7.67
CA ILE A 167 10.21 -27.21 -6.47
C ILE A 167 11.29 -26.18 -6.84
N MET A 168 12.08 -26.46 -7.88
CA MET A 168 13.19 -25.60 -8.30
C MET A 168 12.70 -24.34 -9.02
N ASP A 169 11.77 -24.50 -9.98
CA ASP A 169 11.36 -23.41 -10.86
C ASP A 169 10.10 -22.70 -10.36
N MET A 170 9.34 -23.32 -9.45
CA MET A 170 8.03 -22.85 -8.99
C MET A 170 7.12 -22.50 -10.17
N GLY A 171 7.17 -23.31 -11.24
CA GLY A 171 6.48 -23.07 -12.50
C GLY A 171 4.96 -22.90 -12.31
N GLY A 172 4.40 -21.88 -12.96
CA GLY A 172 2.96 -21.56 -12.86
C GLY A 172 2.56 -20.78 -11.59
N THR A 173 3.53 -20.37 -10.78
CA THR A 173 3.33 -19.44 -9.65
C THR A 173 3.80 -18.02 -9.98
N ALA A 174 3.51 -17.05 -9.12
CA ALA A 174 3.98 -15.69 -9.25
C ALA A 174 4.56 -15.16 -7.94
N VAL A 175 5.49 -14.21 -8.05
CA VAL A 175 5.93 -13.40 -6.90
C VAL A 175 4.74 -12.51 -6.48
N PRO A 176 4.31 -12.55 -5.21
CA PRO A 176 3.16 -11.78 -4.75
C PRO A 176 3.44 -10.28 -4.73
N ASP A 177 2.38 -9.48 -4.86
CA ASP A 177 2.47 -8.04 -4.61
C ASP A 177 2.87 -7.78 -3.14
N LYS A 178 3.69 -6.74 -2.92
CA LYS A 178 4.15 -6.37 -1.58
C LYS A 178 2.99 -6.07 -0.61
N ALA A 179 1.88 -5.55 -1.11
CA ALA A 179 0.68 -5.29 -0.32
C ALA A 179 -0.01 -6.58 0.18
N LEU A 180 0.22 -7.72 -0.46
CA LEU A 180 -0.31 -9.03 -0.04
C LEU A 180 0.53 -9.67 1.09
N MET A 181 1.78 -9.24 1.27
CA MET A 181 2.73 -9.86 2.20
C MET A 181 2.23 -9.98 3.65
N PRO A 182 1.65 -8.95 4.29
CA PRO A 182 1.17 -9.07 5.68
C PRO A 182 0.10 -10.15 5.85
N PHE A 183 -0.70 -10.39 4.80
CA PHE A 183 -1.68 -11.47 4.80
C PHE A 183 -1.01 -12.84 4.66
N LEU A 184 -0.04 -12.99 3.76
CA LEU A 184 0.70 -14.25 3.56
C LEU A 184 1.48 -14.66 4.81
N GLU A 185 2.08 -13.69 5.51
CA GLU A 185 2.75 -13.92 6.80
C GLU A 185 1.81 -14.56 7.83
N SER A 186 0.53 -14.17 7.85
CA SER A 186 -0.47 -14.78 8.74
C SER A 186 -0.85 -16.22 8.34
N CYS A 187 -0.59 -16.59 7.08
CA CYS A 187 -0.94 -17.88 6.49
C CYS A 187 0.14 -18.96 6.65
N VAL A 188 1.36 -18.61 7.07
CA VAL A 188 2.47 -19.57 7.28
C VAL A 188 2.86 -19.63 8.76
N ASP A 189 3.80 -20.50 9.11
CA ASP A 189 4.37 -20.54 10.48
C ASP A 189 5.60 -19.65 10.60
N SER A 190 6.06 -19.41 11.83
CA SER A 190 7.20 -18.54 12.12
C SER A 190 8.55 -19.07 11.63
N GLU A 191 8.62 -20.33 11.18
CA GLU A 191 9.84 -20.92 10.62
C GLU A 191 9.97 -20.64 9.12
N THR A 192 8.94 -20.07 8.50
CA THR A 192 8.87 -19.83 7.07
C THR A 192 9.25 -18.38 6.73
N ASP A 193 10.35 -18.23 5.99
CA ASP A 193 10.77 -16.99 5.35
C ASP A 193 10.04 -16.81 4.00
N LEU A 194 9.51 -15.61 3.80
CA LEU A 194 8.75 -15.22 2.62
C LEU A 194 9.48 -14.21 1.72
N MET A 195 10.76 -13.92 1.98
CA MET A 195 11.54 -12.91 1.22
C MET A 195 11.47 -13.13 -0.29
N ASP A 196 11.54 -14.39 -0.74
CA ASP A 196 11.45 -14.79 -2.15
C ASP A 196 10.28 -15.76 -2.37
N CYS A 197 9.16 -15.55 -1.69
CA CYS A 197 8.04 -16.47 -1.82
C CYS A 197 7.34 -16.37 -3.17
N HIS A 198 6.71 -17.48 -3.53
CA HIS A 198 5.87 -17.61 -4.72
C HIS A 198 4.48 -18.09 -4.30
N VAL A 199 3.46 -17.64 -5.03
CA VAL A 199 2.06 -17.96 -4.72
C VAL A 199 1.27 -18.30 -5.98
N ALA A 200 0.27 -19.16 -5.82
CA ALA A 200 -0.71 -19.46 -6.86
C ALA A 200 -2.03 -19.93 -6.26
N GLN A 201 -3.13 -19.66 -6.95
CA GLN A 201 -4.44 -20.24 -6.65
C GLN A 201 -4.50 -21.69 -7.12
N LEU A 202 -5.33 -22.46 -6.43
CA LEU A 202 -5.83 -23.76 -6.86
C LEU A 202 -7.35 -23.66 -7.05
N LEU A 203 -7.94 -24.70 -7.64
CA LEU A 203 -9.39 -24.79 -7.82
C LEU A 203 -10.13 -24.64 -6.48
N THR A 204 -11.27 -23.94 -6.52
CA THR A 204 -12.17 -23.80 -5.38
C THR A 204 -12.76 -25.15 -5.02
N VAL A 205 -12.71 -25.52 -3.74
CA VAL A 205 -13.26 -26.79 -3.22
C VAL A 205 -14.32 -26.46 -2.17
N ASP A 206 -15.53 -26.99 -2.32
CA ASP A 206 -16.67 -26.74 -1.42
C ASP A 206 -16.97 -25.25 -1.16
N GLY A 207 -16.69 -24.38 -2.14
CA GLY A 207 -16.89 -22.92 -2.01
C GLY A 207 -15.79 -22.18 -1.23
N TYR A 208 -14.69 -22.87 -0.88
CA TYR A 208 -13.51 -22.29 -0.26
C TYR A 208 -12.41 -22.10 -1.31
N ARG A 209 -11.80 -20.90 -1.32
CA ARG A 209 -10.64 -20.64 -2.16
C ARG A 209 -9.44 -21.35 -1.55
N VAL A 210 -8.62 -21.96 -2.40
CA VAL A 210 -7.40 -22.63 -1.99
C VAL A 210 -6.25 -22.01 -2.76
N PHE A 211 -5.13 -21.77 -2.09
CA PHE A 211 -3.92 -21.29 -2.73
C PHE A 211 -2.70 -21.94 -2.08
N ILE A 212 -1.61 -22.00 -2.83
CA ILE A 212 -0.31 -22.46 -2.38
C ILE A 212 0.59 -21.27 -2.11
N ILE A 213 1.34 -21.34 -1.01
CA ILE A 213 2.44 -20.44 -0.68
C ILE A 213 3.72 -21.28 -0.69
N CYS A 214 4.65 -20.96 -1.57
CA CYS A 214 5.97 -21.56 -1.65
C CYS A 214 6.99 -20.62 -1.01
N GLY A 215 7.43 -20.94 0.20
CA GLY A 215 8.46 -20.20 0.92
C GLY A 215 9.70 -21.04 1.18
N ARG A 216 10.58 -20.53 2.02
CA ARG A 216 11.77 -21.25 2.49
C ARG A 216 11.84 -21.23 4.01
N ASP A 217 12.68 -22.06 4.61
CA ASP A 217 13.07 -21.91 6.01
C ASP A 217 14.31 -21.02 6.17
N GLN A 218 14.76 -20.82 7.41
CA GLN A 218 15.93 -19.98 7.71
C GLN A 218 17.26 -20.50 7.15
N ILE A 219 17.33 -21.78 6.73
CA ILE A 219 18.53 -22.38 6.13
C ILE A 219 18.39 -22.51 4.61
N GLY A 220 17.28 -22.06 4.03
CA GLY A 220 17.03 -22.02 2.59
C GLY A 220 16.25 -23.22 2.03
N GLU A 221 15.83 -24.17 2.86
CA GLU A 221 15.07 -25.34 2.42
C GLU A 221 13.61 -24.97 2.13
N GLY A 222 13.00 -25.56 1.11
CA GLY A 222 11.63 -25.20 0.71
C GLY A 222 10.59 -25.59 1.77
N ARG A 223 9.63 -24.69 2.03
CA ARG A 223 8.46 -24.92 2.91
C ARG A 223 7.19 -24.44 2.22
N PHE A 224 6.33 -25.36 1.78
CA PHE A 224 5.13 -25.00 1.01
C PHE A 224 3.86 -25.31 1.77
N PHE A 225 2.91 -24.37 1.74
CA PHE A 225 1.64 -24.45 2.45
C PHE A 225 0.47 -24.40 1.47
N LEU A 226 -0.52 -25.26 1.67
CA LEU A 226 -1.87 -25.02 1.18
C LEU A 226 -2.64 -24.22 2.22
N CYS A 227 -3.32 -23.18 1.77
CA CYS A 227 -4.13 -22.31 2.62
C CYS A 227 -5.56 -22.29 2.09
N SER A 228 -6.55 -22.44 2.98
CA SER A 228 -7.97 -22.39 2.64
C SER A 228 -8.60 -21.11 3.19
N LEU A 229 -9.33 -20.39 2.34
CA LEU A 229 -10.02 -19.16 2.69
C LEU A 229 -11.53 -19.32 2.60
N ASP A 230 -12.25 -18.72 3.55
CA ASP A 230 -13.70 -18.55 3.44
C ASP A 230 -14.08 -17.51 2.37
N LYS A 231 -15.38 -17.37 2.14
CA LYS A 231 -15.95 -16.37 1.23
C LYS A 231 -15.64 -14.91 1.57
N ASN A 232 -15.13 -14.64 2.77
CA ASN A 232 -14.73 -13.31 3.22
C ASN A 232 -13.20 -13.14 3.20
N ASN A 233 -12.47 -14.05 2.52
CA ASN A 233 -11.01 -14.10 2.43
C ASN A 233 -10.31 -14.24 3.79
N LYS A 234 -10.98 -14.82 4.78
CA LYS A 234 -10.37 -15.16 6.06
C LYS A 234 -9.78 -16.56 5.99
N LEU A 235 -8.55 -16.70 6.50
CA LEU A 235 -7.90 -17.99 6.66
C LEU A 235 -8.74 -18.91 7.55
N THR A 236 -9.12 -20.05 7.00
CA THR A 236 -9.89 -21.09 7.70
C THR A 236 -9.00 -22.22 8.18
N ASP A 237 -8.01 -22.60 7.38
CA ASP A 237 -7.00 -23.59 7.74
C ASP A 237 -5.77 -23.51 6.85
N LYS A 238 -4.67 -24.12 7.30
CA LYS A 238 -3.41 -24.24 6.57
C LYS A 238 -2.78 -25.62 6.75
N LEU A 239 -2.14 -26.13 5.70
CA LEU A 239 -1.48 -27.43 5.69
C LEU A 239 -0.09 -27.31 5.06
N LEU A 240 0.95 -27.65 5.82
CA LEU A 240 2.31 -27.83 5.28
C LEU A 240 2.32 -29.08 4.38
N ILE A 241 2.53 -28.88 3.09
CA ILE A 241 2.51 -29.95 2.08
C ILE A 241 3.91 -30.31 1.58
N TYR A 242 4.87 -29.40 1.67
CA TYR A 242 6.26 -29.66 1.33
C TYR A 242 7.19 -29.08 2.39
N MET A 243 8.17 -29.87 2.80
CA MET A 243 9.31 -29.45 3.61
C MET A 243 10.42 -30.44 3.37
N ALA A 244 11.63 -29.96 3.09
CA ALA A 244 12.84 -30.76 3.05
C ALA A 244 13.69 -30.51 4.30
N ARG A 245 14.40 -31.55 4.77
CA ARG A 245 15.36 -31.45 5.86
C ARG A 245 16.29 -32.66 5.89
N THR A 246 17.50 -32.47 6.40
CA THR A 246 18.40 -33.57 6.75
C THR A 246 17.93 -34.25 8.04
N ILE A 247 17.89 -35.58 8.05
CA ILE A 247 17.56 -36.39 9.23
C ILE A 247 18.62 -37.46 9.45
N ARG A 248 18.75 -37.94 10.69
CA ARG A 248 19.51 -39.16 10.96
C ARG A 248 18.63 -40.38 10.77
N TRP A 249 18.89 -41.17 9.73
CA TRP A 249 18.13 -42.37 9.39
C TRP A 249 19.06 -43.58 9.26
N LYS A 250 18.72 -44.67 9.96
CA LYS A 250 19.54 -45.92 10.00
C LYS A 250 21.04 -45.69 10.23
N GLY A 251 21.38 -44.71 11.07
CA GLY A 251 22.76 -44.39 11.43
C GLY A 251 23.51 -43.45 10.47
N LYS A 252 22.90 -43.05 9.34
CA LYS A 252 23.45 -42.07 8.38
C LYS A 252 22.64 -40.78 8.39
N GLU A 253 23.21 -39.70 7.87
CA GLU A 253 22.47 -38.49 7.52
C GLU A 253 21.89 -38.67 6.12
N ASP A 254 20.58 -38.54 6.01
CA ASP A 254 19.83 -38.68 4.76
C ASP A 254 18.86 -37.51 4.62
N ASN A 255 18.55 -37.13 3.38
CA ASN A 255 17.54 -36.12 3.10
C ASN A 255 16.14 -36.71 3.23
N SER A 256 15.27 -36.01 3.94
CA SER A 256 13.85 -36.35 4.07
C SER A 256 12.99 -35.19 3.64
N TYR A 257 11.92 -35.50 2.91
CA TYR A 257 10.99 -34.48 2.45
C TYR A 257 9.54 -34.99 2.45
N LEU A 258 8.59 -34.05 2.36
CA LEU A 258 7.17 -34.38 2.15
C LEU A 258 6.86 -34.39 0.66
N HIS A 259 6.61 -35.56 0.11
CA HIS A 259 6.11 -35.74 -1.25
C HIS A 259 4.59 -35.58 -1.26
N PHE A 260 4.10 -34.47 -1.83
CA PHE A 260 2.67 -34.18 -1.90
C PHE A 260 2.06 -34.58 -3.23
N LYS A 261 0.77 -34.93 -3.19
CA LYS A 261 -0.09 -35.12 -4.35
C LYS A 261 -1.48 -34.57 -4.04
N ILE A 262 -2.01 -33.74 -4.93
CA ILE A 262 -3.34 -33.13 -4.86
C ILE A 262 -4.08 -33.58 -6.12
N ASN A 263 -5.18 -34.31 -5.96
CA ASN A 263 -6.00 -34.75 -7.09
C ASN A 263 -7.11 -33.75 -7.44
N ASP A 264 -7.80 -33.97 -8.55
CA ASP A 264 -8.91 -33.13 -9.01
C ASP A 264 -10.07 -33.01 -8.01
N GLY A 265 -10.22 -33.99 -7.11
CA GLY A 265 -11.22 -34.00 -6.05
C GLY A 265 -10.79 -33.25 -4.77
N GLY A 266 -9.64 -32.57 -4.78
CA GLY A 266 -9.11 -31.86 -3.62
C GLY A 266 -8.62 -32.76 -2.49
N GLN A 267 -8.43 -34.07 -2.76
CA GLN A 267 -7.80 -34.98 -1.82
C GLN A 267 -6.30 -34.77 -1.87
N ILE A 268 -5.68 -34.65 -0.69
CA ILE A 268 -4.26 -34.38 -0.54
C ILE A 268 -3.61 -35.59 0.11
N THR A 269 -2.57 -36.13 -0.52
CA THR A 269 -1.74 -37.19 0.04
C THR A 269 -0.34 -36.67 0.28
N LEU A 270 0.17 -36.86 1.50
CA LEU A 270 1.53 -36.49 1.89
C LEU A 270 2.29 -37.75 2.27
N HIS A 271 3.31 -38.10 1.49
CA HIS A 271 4.26 -39.15 1.81
C HIS A 271 5.50 -38.54 2.44
N LYS A 272 5.85 -38.98 3.65
CA LYS A 272 7.16 -38.67 4.22
C LYS A 272 8.18 -39.59 3.56
N THR A 273 9.03 -39.02 2.73
CA THR A 273 10.04 -39.74 1.95
C THR A 273 11.41 -39.50 2.54
N VAL A 274 12.28 -40.51 2.45
CA VAL A 274 13.72 -40.43 2.75
C VAL A 274 14.48 -40.92 1.53
N ILE A 275 15.49 -40.17 1.11
CA ILE A 275 16.43 -40.62 0.08
C ILE A 275 17.55 -41.37 0.78
N HIS A 276 17.58 -42.70 0.64
CA HIS A 276 18.58 -43.55 1.27
C HIS A 276 19.27 -44.44 0.23
N ASN A 277 20.60 -44.30 0.11
CA ASN A 277 21.40 -44.94 -0.95
C ASN A 277 20.75 -44.73 -2.34
N GLU A 278 20.45 -43.46 -2.66
CA GLU A 278 19.85 -43.03 -3.94
C GLU A 278 18.46 -43.61 -4.26
N LYS A 279 17.80 -44.21 -3.25
CA LYS A 279 16.43 -44.72 -3.39
C LYS A 279 15.48 -43.94 -2.50
N GLU A 280 14.34 -43.58 -3.08
CA GLU A 280 13.24 -43.00 -2.34
C GLU A 280 12.50 -44.07 -1.54
N LEU A 281 12.39 -43.85 -0.23
CA LEU A 281 11.69 -44.72 0.69
C LEU A 281 10.59 -43.94 1.39
N VAL A 282 9.34 -44.34 1.17
CA VAL A 282 8.20 -43.81 1.93
C VAL A 282 8.19 -44.42 3.32
N ILE A 283 8.35 -43.59 4.34
CA ILE A 283 8.39 -43.99 5.75
C ILE A 283 7.14 -43.57 6.54
N GLY A 284 6.20 -42.90 5.89
CA GLY A 284 4.91 -42.54 6.45
C GLY A 284 4.00 -41.92 5.40
N SER A 285 2.69 -42.05 5.60
CA SER A 285 1.67 -41.44 4.74
C SER A 285 0.63 -40.75 5.60
N LYS A 286 0.15 -39.60 5.12
CA LYS A 286 -1.03 -38.91 5.65
C LYS A 286 -1.93 -38.52 4.50
N HIS A 287 -3.24 -38.68 4.69
CA HIS A 287 -4.24 -38.32 3.70
C HIS A 287 -5.16 -37.27 4.30
N TYR A 288 -5.50 -36.27 3.51
CA TYR A 288 -6.37 -35.17 3.92
C TYR A 288 -7.45 -34.93 2.88
N GLN A 289 -8.58 -34.43 3.34
CA GLN A 289 -9.63 -33.87 2.49
C GLN A 289 -9.98 -32.48 3.01
N LEU A 290 -10.12 -31.51 2.10
CA LEU A 290 -10.69 -30.22 2.45
C LEU A 290 -12.19 -30.38 2.69
N LYS A 291 -12.67 -30.12 3.91
CA LYS A 291 -14.08 -30.18 4.31
C LYS A 291 -14.42 -28.95 5.15
N GLY A 292 -15.38 -28.13 4.67
CA GLY A 292 -15.80 -26.94 5.39
C GLY A 292 -14.66 -25.96 5.69
N GLY A 293 -13.72 -25.79 4.75
CA GLY A 293 -12.55 -24.92 4.89
C GLY A 293 -11.40 -25.51 5.71
N LYS A 294 -11.50 -26.75 6.20
CA LYS A 294 -10.45 -27.40 7.00
C LYS A 294 -9.84 -28.61 6.32
N PHE A 295 -8.53 -28.77 6.43
CA PHE A 295 -7.80 -29.94 5.95
C PHE A 295 -7.91 -31.05 6.99
N CYS A 296 -8.95 -31.87 6.85
CA CYS A 296 -9.23 -32.97 7.78
C CYS A 296 -8.46 -34.24 7.38
N GLY A 297 -7.75 -34.84 8.34
CA GLY A 297 -7.14 -36.15 8.14
C GLY A 297 -8.20 -37.23 7.87
N LEU A 298 -7.88 -38.14 6.96
CA LEU A 298 -8.68 -39.32 6.62
C LEU A 298 -8.19 -40.56 7.38
#